data_AF-A0A9C6TX84-F1
#
_entry.id   AF-A0A9C6TX84-F1
#
_cell.length_a   1.000
_cell.length_b   1.000
_cell.length_c   1.000
_cell.angle_alpha   90.00
_cell.angle_beta   90.00
_cell.angle_gamma   90.00
#
_symmetry.space_group_name_H-M   'P 1'
#
loop_
_entity.id
_entity.type
_entity.pdbx_description
1 polymer ?
#
loop_
_entity_poly.entity_id
_entity_poly.type
_entity_poly.pdbx_seq_one_letter_code
_entity_poly.pdbx_strand_id
1 'polypeptide(L)'
;MGHDTPTFPANLDSPSGPHSQPNQLGGTSASRGTKRKSPMNDFLEAQYEKLALGITTMADAVKEGTYLSSKLHDVAQRQVESAERQASVAERQVSVAEKQVSLIERQVAIAEKGLAIMQQSRPRLYSESDVWDMLSELGLIGSARMQCYQFLCENEQKKRQIFGIPPEMRLDALFHFMTAAGVRLGDMVLS
;
A
#
# COMPACT_ATOMS: atom_id res chain seq x y z
N MET A 1 -34.84 -20.68 8.19
CA MET A 1 -33.87 -21.81 8.18
C MET A 1 -33.48 -22.01 9.64
N GLY A 2 -34.01 -22.96 10.41
CA GLY A 2 -34.37 -24.34 10.09
C GLY A 2 -33.22 -25.23 10.56
N HIS A 3 -33.09 -25.44 11.87
CA HIS A 3 -32.15 -26.41 12.45
C HIS A 3 -32.97 -27.51 13.12
N ASP A 4 -33.10 -28.62 12.38
CA ASP A 4 -33.76 -29.84 12.80
C ASP A 4 -32.90 -30.60 13.81
N THR A 5 -33.46 -30.84 14.99
CA THR A 5 -32.96 -31.79 15.99
C THR A 5 -33.38 -33.20 15.56
N PRO A 6 -32.46 -34.18 15.41
CA PRO A 6 -32.87 -35.56 15.20
C PRO A 6 -33.12 -36.24 16.56
N THR A 7 -34.40 -36.38 16.90
CA THR A 7 -34.93 -37.34 17.87
C THR A 7 -35.17 -38.67 17.16
N PHE A 8 -34.64 -39.80 17.66
CA PHE A 8 -35.13 -41.14 17.33
C PHE A 8 -34.81 -42.17 18.44
N PRO A 9 -35.54 -43.31 18.52
CA PRO A 9 -36.30 -43.67 19.71
C PRO A 9 -35.80 -44.93 20.42
N ALA A 10 -36.33 -45.15 21.63
CA ALA A 10 -36.33 -46.44 22.30
C ALA A 10 -37.15 -47.46 21.49
N ASN A 11 -36.59 -48.65 21.26
CA ASN A 11 -37.39 -49.82 20.95
C ASN A 11 -36.84 -51.05 21.68
N LEU A 12 -37.74 -51.61 22.50
CA LEU A 12 -37.66 -52.90 23.15
C LEU A 12 -37.84 -53.96 22.07
N ASP A 13 -36.98 -54.98 22.04
CA ASP A 13 -37.45 -56.26 21.53
C ASP A 13 -36.78 -57.43 22.26
N SER A 14 -37.63 -58.25 22.85
CA SER A 14 -37.33 -59.54 23.46
C SER A 14 -37.92 -60.61 22.55
N PRO A 15 -37.16 -61.62 22.10
CA PRO A 15 -37.76 -62.81 21.51
C PRO A 15 -37.82 -63.97 22.52
N SER A 16 -39.02 -64.53 22.64
CA SER A 16 -39.35 -65.77 23.35
C SER A 16 -39.03 -67.03 22.51
N GLY A 17 -38.50 -68.08 23.16
CA GLY A 17 -38.69 -69.52 22.85
C GLY A 17 -37.84 -70.15 21.72
N PRO A 18 -37.54 -71.48 21.77
CA PRO A 18 -38.49 -72.51 22.19
C PRO A 18 -38.00 -73.56 23.21
N HIS A 19 -39.02 -74.21 23.76
CA HIS A 19 -39.08 -75.40 24.59
C HIS A 19 -38.34 -76.61 23.99
N SER A 20 -37.53 -77.31 24.79
CA SER A 20 -37.09 -78.69 24.50
C SER A 20 -36.84 -79.42 25.82
N GLN A 21 -37.75 -80.34 26.13
CA GLN A 21 -37.65 -81.30 27.23
C GLN A 21 -36.97 -82.58 26.70
N PRO A 22 -36.05 -83.19 27.47
CA PRO A 22 -35.88 -84.64 27.39
C PRO A 22 -36.13 -85.30 28.75
N ASN A 23 -36.89 -86.39 28.69
CA ASN A 23 -37.16 -87.30 29.78
C ASN A 23 -35.88 -87.99 30.32
N GLN A 24 -36.01 -88.38 31.57
CA GLN A 24 -35.07 -89.08 32.44
C GLN A 24 -34.32 -90.27 31.81
N LEU A 25 -33.05 -90.45 32.18
CA LEU A 25 -32.54 -91.76 32.59
C LEU A 25 -31.24 -91.65 33.40
N GLY A 26 -31.28 -92.21 34.61
CA GLY A 26 -30.22 -93.02 35.24
C GLY A 26 -28.78 -92.51 35.28
N GLY A 27 -28.25 -92.33 36.49
CA GLY A 27 -26.80 -92.42 36.71
C GLY A 27 -26.29 -91.53 37.84
N THR A 28 -26.41 -92.02 39.07
CA THR A 28 -25.59 -91.57 40.19
C THR A 28 -24.11 -91.71 39.84
N SER A 29 -23.31 -90.63 39.92
CA SER A 29 -21.89 -90.70 40.25
C SER A 29 -21.23 -89.35 40.53
N ALA A 30 -20.51 -89.33 41.65
CA ALA A 30 -19.40 -88.45 42.00
C ALA A 30 -19.69 -86.95 42.20
N SER A 31 -20.15 -86.62 43.42
CA SER A 31 -19.84 -85.33 44.04
C SER A 31 -18.33 -85.23 44.25
N ARG A 32 -17.63 -84.66 43.27
CA ARG A 32 -16.26 -84.16 43.45
C ARG A 32 -16.41 -82.66 43.71
N GLY A 33 -16.31 -82.28 44.99
CA GLY A 33 -16.31 -80.89 45.42
C GLY A 33 -15.09 -80.14 44.89
N THR A 34 -15.13 -79.72 43.62
CA THR A 34 -14.34 -78.58 43.17
C THR A 34 -15.02 -77.34 43.75
N LYS A 35 -14.32 -76.59 44.61
CA LYS A 35 -14.73 -75.22 44.99
C LYS A 35 -14.91 -74.43 43.68
N ARG A 36 -16.13 -74.37 43.15
CA ARG A 36 -16.45 -73.51 42.02
C ARG A 36 -16.20 -72.09 42.53
N LYS A 37 -15.18 -71.41 41.99
CA LYS A 37 -15.01 -69.97 42.15
C LYS A 37 -16.38 -69.36 41.83
N SER A 38 -16.92 -68.52 42.73
CA SER A 38 -18.29 -68.01 42.60
C SER A 38 -18.41 -67.20 41.29
N PRO A 39 -19.50 -67.32 40.49
CA PRO A 39 -19.70 -66.57 39.24
C PRO A 39 -19.49 -65.05 39.36
N MET A 40 -19.64 -64.50 40.57
CA MET A 40 -19.36 -63.10 40.90
C MET A 40 -17.87 -62.73 40.79
N ASN A 41 -16.96 -63.66 41.08
CA ASN A 41 -15.51 -63.43 41.02
C ASN A 41 -15.05 -63.24 39.57
N ASP A 42 -15.48 -64.12 38.67
CA ASP A 42 -15.13 -64.05 37.24
C ASP A 42 -15.70 -62.78 36.59
N PHE A 43 -16.88 -62.33 37.01
CA PHE A 43 -17.45 -61.06 36.58
C PHE A 43 -16.60 -59.85 37.03
N LEU A 44 -16.16 -59.82 38.29
CA LEU A 44 -15.28 -58.76 38.80
C LEU A 44 -13.94 -58.75 38.08
N GLU A 45 -13.33 -59.92 37.85
CA GLU A 45 -12.08 -60.08 37.10
C GLU A 45 -12.23 -59.51 35.68
N ALA A 46 -13.34 -59.80 34.99
CA ALA A 46 -13.64 -59.20 33.67
C ALA A 46 -13.82 -57.67 33.72
N GLN A 47 -14.40 -57.12 34.80
CA GLN A 47 -14.50 -55.66 34.97
C GLN A 47 -13.14 -55.01 35.22
N TYR A 48 -12.26 -55.66 36.00
CA TYR A 48 -10.90 -55.17 36.24
C TYR A 48 -10.07 -55.15 34.96
N GLU A 49 -10.13 -56.21 34.15
CA GLU A 49 -9.44 -56.25 32.86
C GLU A 49 -9.95 -55.18 31.89
N LYS A 50 -11.28 -55.00 31.82
CA LYS A 50 -11.87 -53.93 31.00
C LYS A 50 -11.45 -52.54 31.47
N LEU A 51 -11.40 -52.31 32.79
CA LEU A 51 -10.94 -51.05 33.36
C LEU A 51 -9.45 -50.83 33.08
N ALA A 52 -8.61 -51.85 33.24
CA ALA A 52 -7.17 -51.77 32.97
C ALA A 52 -6.90 -51.44 31.50
N LEU A 53 -7.63 -52.07 30.57
CA LEU A 53 -7.58 -51.74 29.15
C LEU A 53 -8.03 -50.31 28.89
N GLY A 54 -9.11 -49.86 29.53
CA GLY A 54 -9.61 -48.49 29.45
C GLY A 54 -8.57 -47.46 29.92
N ILE A 55 -7.93 -47.70 31.06
CA ILE A 55 -6.87 -46.84 31.61
C ILE A 55 -5.67 -46.79 30.66
N THR A 56 -5.25 -47.93 30.11
CA THR A 56 -4.13 -47.99 29.16
C THR A 56 -4.45 -47.19 27.89
N THR A 57 -5.65 -47.36 27.34
CA THR A 57 -6.11 -46.60 26.17
C THR A 57 -6.14 -45.09 26.45
N MET A 58 -6.60 -44.68 27.63
CA MET A 58 -6.57 -43.28 28.04
C MET A 58 -5.15 -42.76 28.21
N ALA A 59 -4.23 -43.55 28.76
CA ALA A 59 -2.84 -43.18 28.93
C ALA A 59 -2.15 -42.93 27.58
N ASP A 60 -2.39 -43.80 26.59
CA ASP A 60 -1.88 -43.63 25.23
C ASP A 60 -2.46 -42.37 24.57
N ALA A 61 -3.77 -42.14 24.70
CA ALA A 61 -4.42 -40.94 24.17
C ALA A 61 -3.88 -39.64 24.80
N VAL A 62 -3.63 -39.63 26.12
CA VAL A 62 -3.01 -38.49 26.82
C VAL A 62 -1.59 -38.27 26.32
N LYS A 63 -0.79 -39.33 26.14
CA LYS A 63 0.57 -39.23 25.62
C LYS A 63 0.59 -38.61 24.22
N GLU A 64 -0.25 -39.08 23.31
CA GLU A 64 -0.39 -38.48 21.98
C GLU A 64 -0.87 -37.02 22.05
N GLY A 65 -1.84 -36.71 22.91
CA GLY A 65 -2.31 -35.35 23.15
C GLY A 65 -1.20 -34.41 23.62
N THR A 66 -0.34 -34.85 24.54
CA THR A 66 0.81 -34.06 25.01
C THR A 66 1.84 -33.84 23.91
N TYR A 67 2.11 -34.85 23.08
CA TYR A 67 3.00 -34.73 21.94
C TYR A 67 2.48 -33.72 20.90
N LEU A 68 1.19 -33.81 20.55
CA LEU A 68 0.54 -32.87 19.64
C LEU A 68 0.53 -31.44 20.20
N SER A 69 0.26 -31.28 21.50
CA SER A 69 0.30 -29.99 22.18
C SER A 69 1.69 -29.35 22.10
N SER A 70 2.76 -30.14 22.32
CA SER A 70 4.14 -29.66 22.16
C SER A 70 4.43 -29.21 20.73
N LYS A 71 3.96 -29.96 19.71
CA LYS A 71 4.14 -29.57 18.30
C LYS A 71 3.36 -28.32 17.94
N LEU A 72 2.14 -28.16 18.44
CA LEU A 72 1.35 -26.94 18.25
C LEU A 72 2.03 -25.73 18.91
N HIS A 73 2.62 -25.90 20.10
CA HIS A 73 3.40 -24.86 20.74
C HIS A 73 4.61 -24.44 19.90
N ASP A 74 5.39 -25.39 19.37
CA ASP A 74 6.54 -25.10 18.49
C ASP A 74 6.10 -24.33 17.24
N VAL A 75 4.97 -24.70 16.63
CA VAL A 75 4.41 -24.02 15.47
C VAL A 75 3.95 -22.62 15.83
N ALA A 76 3.23 -22.44 16.94
CA ALA A 76 2.78 -21.15 17.42
C ALA A 76 3.96 -20.20 17.69
N GLN A 77 5.02 -20.70 18.33
CA GLN A 77 6.24 -19.92 18.57
C GLN A 77 6.89 -19.47 17.26
N ARG A 78 7.03 -20.37 16.27
CA ARG A 78 7.59 -20.01 14.96
C ARG A 78 6.74 -18.97 14.22
N GLN A 79 5.41 -19.05 14.35
CA GLN A 79 4.51 -18.06 13.74
C GLN A 79 4.70 -16.69 14.39
N VAL A 80 4.85 -16.62 15.72
CA VAL A 80 5.13 -15.37 16.42
C VAL A 80 6.45 -14.77 15.94
N GLU A 81 7.54 -15.55 15.91
CA GLU A 81 8.83 -15.05 15.43
C GLU A 81 8.77 -14.60 13.95
N SER A 82 7.97 -15.27 13.13
CA SER A 82 7.76 -14.86 11.73
C SER A 82 7.00 -13.54 11.65
N ALA A 83 5.98 -13.35 12.48
CA ALA A 83 5.21 -12.11 12.54
C ALA A 83 6.07 -10.94 13.01
N GLU A 84 6.93 -11.14 14.00
CA GLU A 84 7.89 -10.13 14.47
C GLU A 84 8.88 -9.73 13.37
N ARG A 85 9.42 -10.72 12.62
CA ARG A 85 10.29 -10.45 11.46
C ARG A 85 9.56 -9.65 10.39
N GLN A 86 8.29 -9.97 10.10
CA GLN A 86 7.47 -9.23 9.14
C GLN A 86 7.21 -7.78 9.60
N ALA A 87 6.93 -7.57 10.89
CA ALA A 87 6.76 -6.23 11.46
C ALA A 87 8.03 -5.38 11.30
N SER A 88 9.21 -5.95 11.63
CA SER A 88 10.50 -5.25 11.44
C SER A 88 10.78 -4.90 9.97
N VAL A 89 10.41 -5.78 9.03
CA VAL A 89 10.51 -5.49 7.59
C VAL A 89 9.57 -4.35 7.20
N ALA A 90 8.33 -4.34 7.70
CA ALA A 90 7.37 -3.28 7.43
C ALA A 90 7.87 -1.91 7.95
N GLU A 91 8.40 -1.86 9.17
CA GLU A 91 9.00 -0.63 9.74
C GLU A 91 10.14 -0.11 8.86
N ARG A 92 11.02 -1.00 8.38
CA ARG A 92 12.10 -0.62 7.46
C ARG A 92 11.56 -0.09 6.13
N GLN A 93 10.49 -0.67 5.60
CA GLN A 93 9.86 -0.18 4.36
C GLN A 93 9.27 1.23 4.55
N VAL A 94 8.62 1.49 5.69
CA VAL A 94 8.13 2.83 6.05
C VAL A 94 9.28 3.83 6.10
N SER A 95 10.39 3.51 6.79
CA SER A 95 11.56 4.39 6.85
C SER A 95 12.17 4.70 5.48
N VAL A 96 12.15 3.72 4.56
CA VAL A 96 12.60 3.93 3.17
C VAL A 96 11.65 4.86 2.43
N ALA A 97 10.34 4.66 2.57
CA ALA A 97 9.33 5.52 1.94
C ALA A 97 9.42 6.97 2.43
N GLU A 98 9.60 7.19 3.73
CA GLU A 98 9.82 8.53 4.31
C GLU A 98 11.03 9.23 3.67
N LYS A 99 12.16 8.53 3.53
CA LYS A 99 13.35 9.08 2.86
C LYS A 99 13.10 9.41 1.39
N GLN A 100 12.32 8.60 0.68
CA GLN A 100 11.94 8.88 -0.70
C GLN A 100 11.08 10.15 -0.80
N VAL A 101 10.13 10.33 0.11
CA VAL A 101 9.30 11.56 0.18
C VAL A 101 10.17 12.78 0.41
N SER A 102 11.09 12.76 1.38
CA SER A 102 12.01 13.89 1.63
C SER A 102 12.90 14.21 0.42
N LEU A 103 13.30 13.21 -0.36
CA LEU A 103 14.06 13.42 -1.60
C LEU A 103 13.20 14.07 -2.69
N ILE A 104 11.94 13.65 -2.83
CA ILE A 104 10.98 14.25 -3.75
C ILE A 104 10.74 15.72 -3.38
N GLU A 105 10.51 16.03 -2.11
CA GLU A 105 10.33 17.41 -1.63
C GLU A 105 11.53 18.29 -1.99
N ARG A 106 12.75 17.78 -1.79
CA ARG A 106 13.98 18.49 -2.19
C ARG A 106 14.04 18.71 -3.71
N GLN A 107 13.65 17.70 -4.50
CA GLN A 107 13.66 17.80 -5.95
C GLN A 107 12.64 18.81 -6.47
N VAL A 108 11.46 18.89 -5.84
CA VAL A 108 10.44 19.90 -6.11
C VAL A 108 10.98 21.30 -5.80
N ALA A 109 11.59 21.51 -4.62
CA ALA A 109 12.18 22.79 -4.26
C ALA A 109 13.29 23.24 -5.24
N ILE A 110 14.08 22.31 -5.76
CA ILE A 110 15.08 22.60 -6.79
C ILE A 110 14.40 23.01 -8.11
N ALA A 111 13.36 22.28 -8.53
CA ALA A 111 12.62 22.59 -9.76
C ALA A 111 11.94 23.97 -9.67
N GLU A 112 11.32 24.30 -8.54
CA GLU A 112 10.72 25.62 -8.29
C GLU A 112 11.75 26.74 -8.37
N LYS A 113 12.92 26.56 -7.75
CA LYS A 113 14.02 27.52 -7.87
C LYS A 113 14.50 27.66 -9.32
N GLY A 114 14.63 26.55 -10.04
CA GLY A 114 14.98 26.55 -11.46
C GLY A 114 13.94 27.32 -12.30
N LEU A 115 12.66 27.13 -12.02
CA LEU A 115 11.57 27.84 -12.67
C LEU A 115 11.60 29.35 -12.35
N ALA A 116 11.88 29.72 -11.11
CA ALA A 116 12.04 31.13 -10.72
C ALA A 116 13.22 31.80 -11.46
N ILE A 117 14.37 31.12 -11.54
CA ILE A 117 15.54 31.59 -12.31
C ILE A 117 15.18 31.73 -13.78
N MET A 118 14.51 30.74 -14.36
CA MET A 118 14.07 30.79 -15.76
C MET A 118 13.14 31.97 -15.99
N GLN A 119 12.15 32.21 -15.12
CA GLN A 119 11.24 33.35 -15.20
C GLN A 119 11.97 34.69 -15.10
N GLN A 120 12.89 34.83 -14.13
CA GLN A 120 13.66 36.06 -13.93
C GLN A 120 14.65 36.34 -15.06
N SER A 121 15.20 35.30 -15.67
CA SER A 121 16.13 35.42 -16.81
C SER A 121 15.44 35.50 -18.17
N ARG A 122 14.10 35.40 -18.23
CA ARG A 122 13.37 35.58 -19.51
C ARG A 122 13.66 36.97 -20.05
N PRO A 123 14.20 37.09 -21.27
CA PRO A 123 14.29 38.38 -21.93
C PRO A 123 12.91 39.01 -22.01
N ARG A 124 12.78 40.29 -21.62
CA ARG A 124 11.57 41.06 -21.90
C ARG A 124 11.43 41.15 -23.42
N LEU A 125 10.39 40.53 -23.95
CA LEU A 125 10.03 40.62 -25.36
C LEU A 125 9.07 41.80 -25.49
N TYR A 126 9.44 42.77 -26.33
CA TYR A 126 8.60 43.91 -26.66
C TYR A 126 7.98 43.64 -28.03
N SER A 127 6.65 43.66 -28.05
CA SER A 127 5.86 43.50 -29.27
C SER A 127 6.01 44.73 -30.16
N GLU A 128 5.66 44.58 -31.44
CA GLU A 128 5.60 45.71 -32.38
C GLU A 128 4.60 46.80 -31.92
N SER A 129 3.52 46.41 -31.26
CA SER A 129 2.57 47.35 -30.65
C SER A 129 3.24 48.15 -29.52
N ASP A 130 4.00 47.50 -28.64
CA ASP A 130 4.73 48.19 -27.56
C ASP A 130 5.71 49.22 -28.13
N VAL A 131 6.37 48.90 -29.24
CA VAL A 131 7.25 49.84 -29.96
C VAL A 131 6.43 51.00 -30.49
N TRP A 132 5.31 50.72 -31.13
CA TRP A 132 4.45 51.75 -31.69
C TRP A 132 3.95 52.69 -30.60
N ASP A 133 3.45 52.18 -29.48
CA ASP A 133 2.91 52.95 -28.36
C ASP A 133 4.00 53.82 -27.71
N MET A 134 5.19 53.26 -27.50
CA MET A 134 6.34 54.01 -26.98
C MET A 134 6.75 55.16 -27.91
N LEU A 135 6.74 54.97 -29.24
CA LEU A 135 7.01 56.07 -30.17
C LEU A 135 5.90 57.14 -30.15
N SER A 136 4.64 56.72 -29.91
CA SER A 136 3.50 57.61 -29.68
C SER A 136 3.72 58.50 -28.45
N GLU A 137 4.13 57.90 -27.33
CA GLU A 137 4.40 58.59 -26.06
C GLU A 137 5.55 59.60 -26.18
N LEU A 138 6.53 59.33 -27.03
CA LEU A 138 7.63 60.25 -27.34
C LEU A 138 7.24 61.42 -28.25
N GLY A 139 5.96 61.50 -28.66
CA GLY A 139 5.45 62.57 -29.52
C GLY A 139 5.88 62.44 -30.99
N LEU A 140 6.37 61.28 -31.43
CA LEU A 140 6.78 61.06 -32.81
C LEU A 140 5.55 60.87 -33.71
N ILE A 141 5.49 61.65 -34.80
CA ILE A 141 4.39 61.64 -35.77
C ILE A 141 4.89 61.42 -37.20
N GLY A 142 3.99 60.93 -38.06
CA GLY A 142 4.21 60.83 -39.51
C GLY A 142 5.40 59.97 -39.93
N SER A 143 6.14 60.45 -40.94
CA SER A 143 7.30 59.76 -41.52
C SER A 143 8.40 59.47 -40.49
N ALA A 144 8.58 60.40 -39.56
CA ALA A 144 9.59 60.35 -38.53
C ALA A 144 9.35 59.16 -37.58
N ARG A 145 8.10 58.96 -37.17
CA ARG A 145 7.68 57.78 -36.39
C ARG A 145 7.89 56.48 -37.15
N MET A 146 7.54 56.44 -38.43
CA MET A 146 7.69 55.24 -39.28
C MET A 146 9.15 54.83 -39.43
N GLN A 147 10.06 55.79 -39.60
CA GLN A 147 11.50 55.54 -39.69
C GLN A 147 12.05 54.96 -38.39
N CYS A 148 11.65 55.52 -37.24
CA CYS A 148 12.02 54.99 -35.93
C CYS A 148 11.45 53.59 -35.68
N TYR A 149 10.19 53.36 -36.05
CA TYR A 149 9.53 52.06 -35.94
C TYR A 149 10.27 51.00 -36.75
N GLN A 150 10.52 51.27 -38.04
CA GLN A 150 11.23 50.35 -38.93
C GLN A 150 12.62 50.03 -38.39
N PHE A 151 13.37 51.05 -37.98
CA PHE A 151 14.70 50.88 -37.39
C PHE A 151 14.68 49.97 -36.15
N LEU A 152 13.74 50.17 -35.24
CA LEU A 152 13.65 49.37 -34.01
C LEU A 152 13.17 47.94 -34.28
N CYS A 153 12.28 47.73 -35.23
CA CYS A 153 11.84 46.40 -35.66
C CYS A 153 12.97 45.61 -36.34
N GLU A 154 13.82 46.28 -37.12
CA GLU A 154 14.99 45.67 -37.75
C GLU A 154 16.15 45.44 -36.75
N ASN A 155 16.18 46.16 -35.63
CA ASN A 155 17.27 46.14 -34.65
C ASN A 155 16.81 45.70 -33.25
N GLU A 156 16.61 44.40 -33.05
CA GLU A 156 16.19 43.80 -31.76
C GLU A 156 17.06 44.18 -30.55
N GLN A 157 18.36 44.37 -30.76
CA GLN A 157 19.25 44.82 -29.69
C GLN A 157 18.97 46.27 -29.27
N LYS A 158 18.75 47.16 -30.23
CA LYS A 158 18.44 48.57 -29.98
C LYS A 158 17.04 48.74 -29.42
N LYS A 159 16.08 47.92 -29.87
CA LYS A 159 14.76 47.78 -29.25
C LYS A 159 14.88 47.43 -27.77
N ARG A 160 15.60 46.37 -27.40
CA ARG A 160 15.78 46.02 -25.97
C ARG A 160 16.49 47.11 -25.16
N GLN A 161 17.46 47.80 -25.76
CA GLN A 161 18.15 48.92 -25.10
C GLN A 161 17.21 50.11 -24.85
N ILE A 162 16.38 50.51 -25.84
CA ILE A 162 15.53 51.70 -25.71
C ILE A 162 14.46 51.53 -24.62
N PHE A 163 13.88 50.33 -24.48
CA PHE A 163 12.91 50.05 -23.42
C PHE A 163 13.51 49.92 -22.02
N GLY A 164 14.84 49.75 -21.91
CA GLY A 164 15.56 49.80 -20.64
C GLY A 164 15.88 51.22 -20.16
N ILE A 165 15.72 52.23 -21.02
CA ILE A 165 16.03 53.63 -20.73
C ILE A 165 14.79 54.33 -20.14
N PRO A 166 14.94 55.19 -19.12
CA PRO A 166 13.84 55.99 -18.57
C PRO A 166 13.11 56.81 -19.66
N PRO A 167 11.76 56.92 -19.64
CA PRO A 167 10.98 57.55 -20.70
C PRO A 167 11.50 58.92 -21.16
N GLU A 168 11.92 59.75 -20.22
CA GLU A 168 12.46 61.09 -20.44
C GLU A 168 13.75 61.13 -21.27
N MET A 169 14.53 60.04 -21.30
CA MET A 169 15.79 59.95 -22.05
C MET A 169 15.68 59.08 -23.31
N ARG A 170 14.52 58.45 -23.57
CA ARG A 170 14.36 57.54 -24.70
C ARG A 170 14.47 58.24 -26.04
N LEU A 171 13.94 59.47 -26.16
CA LEU A 171 14.01 60.20 -27.43
C LEU A 171 15.46 60.48 -27.83
N ASP A 172 16.26 61.04 -26.92
CA ASP A 172 17.69 61.31 -27.15
C ASP A 172 18.49 60.04 -27.47
N ALA A 173 18.23 58.95 -26.73
CA ALA A 173 18.87 57.67 -26.99
C ALA A 173 18.51 57.09 -28.37
N LEU A 174 17.26 57.26 -28.81
CA LEU A 174 16.78 56.81 -30.11
C LEU A 174 17.48 57.58 -31.24
N PHE A 175 17.59 58.90 -31.12
CA PHE A 175 18.38 59.72 -32.04
C PHE A 175 19.83 59.25 -32.10
N HIS A 176 20.47 59.08 -30.94
CA HIS A 176 21.85 58.60 -30.89
C HIS A 176 22.01 57.23 -31.55
N PHE A 177 21.07 56.31 -31.37
CA PHE A 177 21.13 54.99 -32.00
C PHE A 177 21.02 55.06 -33.52
N MET A 178 20.09 55.86 -34.03
CA MET A 178 19.87 56.00 -35.48
C MET A 178 21.03 56.74 -36.16
N THR A 179 21.56 57.80 -35.54
CA THR A 179 22.74 58.51 -36.05
C THR A 179 23.97 57.62 -36.06
N ALA A 180 24.21 56.83 -35.01
CA ALA A 180 25.32 55.89 -34.96
C ALA A 180 25.20 54.76 -36.00
N ALA A 181 23.98 54.41 -36.40
CA ALA A 181 23.71 53.44 -37.45
C ALA A 181 23.75 54.05 -38.87
N GLY A 182 24.02 55.35 -39.01
CA GLY A 182 24.06 56.04 -40.30
C GLY A 182 22.69 56.25 -40.94
N VAL A 183 21.60 56.08 -40.19
CA VAL A 183 20.24 56.34 -40.66
C VAL A 183 20.05 57.85 -40.76
N ARG A 184 19.86 58.36 -41.97
CA ARG A 184 19.58 59.78 -42.21
C ARG A 184 18.13 60.06 -41.79
N LEU A 185 17.96 60.60 -40.58
CA LEU A 185 16.70 61.22 -40.21
C LEU A 185 16.49 62.44 -41.11
N GLY A 186 15.53 62.37 -42.02
CA GLY A 186 15.05 63.55 -42.72
C GLY A 186 14.43 64.50 -41.71
N ASP A 187 14.92 65.74 -41.68
CA ASP A 187 14.48 66.91 -40.91
C ASP A 187 13.39 66.63 -39.85
N MET A 188 13.84 66.12 -38.72
CA MET A 188 13.01 65.87 -37.53
C MET A 188 12.97 67.12 -36.63
N VAL A 189 12.74 68.30 -37.19
CA VAL A 189 12.45 69.53 -36.43
C VAL A 189 11.52 70.39 -37.29
N LEU A 190 10.29 70.61 -36.80
CA LEU A 190 9.22 71.50 -37.31
C LEU A 190 8.08 70.82 -38.09
N SER A 191 7.07 70.35 -37.36
CA SER A 191 5.66 70.75 -37.54
C SER A 191 4.89 70.47 -36.26
#